data_AF-A0A7G3BZA2-F1
#
_entry.id   AF-A0A7G3BZA2-F1
#
_cell.length_a   1.000
_cell.length_b   1.000
_cell.length_c   1.000
_cell.angle_alpha   90.00
_cell.angle_beta   90.00
_cell.angle_gamma   90.00
#
_symmetry.space_group_name_H-M   'P 1'
#
loop_
_entity.id
_entity.type
_entity.pdbx_description
1 polymer ?
#
loop_
_entity_poly.entity_id
_entity_poly.type
_entity_poly.pdbx_seq_one_letter_code
_entity_poly.pdbx_strand_id
1 'polypeptide(L)' 'MMMGCQKSTVLSKPVIPANLLQPCPALNQIDSGTGKEILLWAVDTVAKYNECDAKHAALVKALN' A
#
# COMPACT_ATOMS: atom_id res chain seq x y z
N MET A 1 -29.90 -1.02 -42.25
CA MET A 1 -28.62 -1.01 -41.52
C MET A 1 -28.92 -0.65 -40.08
N MET A 2 -28.78 -1.59 -39.14
CA MET A 2 -29.06 -1.34 -37.71
C MET A 2 -27.81 -0.71 -37.08
N MET A 3 -27.85 0.57 -36.76
CA MET A 3 -26.87 1.18 -35.85
C MET A 3 -27.19 0.73 -34.42
N GLY A 4 -26.47 -0.30 -33.96
CA GLY A 4 -26.46 -0.66 -32.54
C GLY A 4 -25.60 0.32 -31.77
N CYS A 5 -26.17 0.99 -30.76
CA CYS A 5 -25.42 1.84 -29.84
C CYS A 5 -24.36 1.01 -29.10
N GLN A 6 -23.08 1.25 -29.41
CA GLN A 6 -21.98 0.77 -28.58
C GLN A 6 -22.03 1.53 -27.24
N LYS A 7 -22.48 0.85 -26.19
CA LYS A 7 -22.31 1.35 -24.82
C LYS A 7 -20.82 1.25 -24.47
N SER A 8 -20.08 2.34 -24.73
CA SER A 8 -18.72 2.49 -24.21
C SER A 8 -18.82 2.82 -22.72
N THR A 9 -18.93 1.80 -21.88
CA THR A 9 -18.64 1.96 -20.46
C THR A 9 -17.13 2.15 -20.34
N VAL A 10 -16.67 3.40 -20.37
CA VAL A 10 -15.35 3.71 -19.83
C VAL A 10 -15.41 3.24 -18.38
N LEU A 11 -14.67 2.19 -18.05
CA LEU A 11 -14.52 1.74 -16.68
C LEU A 11 -13.88 2.91 -15.93
N SER A 12 -14.70 3.71 -15.24
CA SER A 12 -14.24 4.84 -14.43
C SER A 12 -13.29 4.27 -13.39
N LYS A 13 -11.99 4.40 -13.65
CA LYS A 13 -10.96 3.92 -12.74
C LYS A 13 -11.12 4.70 -11.43
N PRO A 14 -11.18 4.03 -10.26
CA PRO A 14 -11.22 4.74 -8.99
C PRO A 14 -10.07 5.75 -8.92
N VAL A 15 -10.36 6.98 -8.51
CA VAL A 15 -9.32 7.98 -8.28
C VAL A 15 -8.65 7.63 -6.94
N ILE A 16 -7.52 6.93 -7.02
CA ILE A 16 -6.75 6.51 -5.85
C ILE A 16 -5.84 7.67 -5.42
N PRO A 17 -5.91 8.12 -4.16
CA PRO A 17 -5.00 9.12 -3.62
C PRO A 17 -3.52 8.73 -3.81
N ALA A 18 -2.69 9.68 -4.24
CA ALA A 18 -1.28 9.42 -4.58
C ALA A 18 -0.45 8.84 -3.42
N ASN A 19 -0.81 9.15 -2.18
CA ASN A 19 -0.16 8.63 -0.97
C ASN A 19 -0.40 7.13 -0.75
N LEU A 20 -1.50 6.57 -1.28
CA LEU A 20 -1.80 5.13 -1.22
C LEU A 20 -1.09 4.34 -2.32
N LEU A 21 -0.64 5.04 -3.37
CA LEU A 21 0.17 4.45 -4.45
C LEU A 21 1.66 4.45 -4.12
N GLN A 22 2.08 5.13 -3.06
CA GLN A 22 3.47 5.08 -2.60
C GLN A 22 3.77 3.69 -2.04
N PRO A 23 4.97 3.14 -2.32
CA PRO A 23 5.38 1.87 -1.76
C PRO A 23 5.45 1.94 -0.23
N CYS A 24 5.35 0.78 0.41
CA CYS A 24 5.60 0.68 1.84
C CYS A 24 7.07 1.02 2.17
N PRO A 25 7.35 1.57 3.36
CA PRO A 25 8.71 1.83 3.79
C PRO A 25 9.56 0.56 3.76
N ALA A 26 10.80 0.68 3.29
CA ALA A 26 11.74 -0.43 3.33
C ALA A 26 12.09 -0.77 4.78
N LEU A 27 12.14 -2.07 5.08
CA LEU A 27 12.62 -2.56 6.36
C LEU A 27 14.14 -2.42 6.42
N ASN A 28 14.65 -2.09 7.61
CA ASN A 28 16.09 -2.06 7.83
C ASN A 28 16.62 -3.49 7.84
N GLN A 29 17.88 -3.69 7.42
CA GLN A 29 18.55 -4.97 7.64
C GLN A 29 18.98 -5.09 9.11
N ILE A 30 19.11 -6.34 9.58
CA ILE A 30 19.70 -6.63 10.89
C ILE A 30 21.16 -6.97 10.65
N ASP A 31 22.04 -6.02 10.95
CA ASP A 31 23.48 -6.20 10.76
C ASP A 31 24.20 -6.58 12.07
N SER A 32 23.46 -6.68 13.17
CA SER A 32 24.00 -6.84 14.53
C SER A 32 23.29 -7.91 15.33
N GLY A 33 24.07 -8.65 16.13
CA GLY A 33 23.57 -9.66 17.06
C GLY A 33 23.31 -9.14 18.48
N THR A 34 23.52 -7.85 18.76
CA THR A 34 23.31 -7.34 20.13
C THR A 34 21.82 -7.19 20.42
N GLY A 35 21.37 -7.61 21.61
CA GLY A 35 19.96 -7.55 21.98
C GLY A 35 19.37 -6.13 21.94
N LYS A 36 20.17 -5.11 22.28
CA LYS A 36 19.75 -3.69 22.20
C LYS A 36 19.42 -3.28 20.77
N GLU A 37 20.28 -3.62 19.81
CA GLU A 37 20.10 -3.24 18.41
C GLU A 37 18.95 -4.01 17.77
N ILE A 38 18.81 -5.30 18.11
CA ILE A 38 17.65 -6.11 17.70
C ILE A 38 16.34 -5.51 18.22
N LEU A 39 16.30 -5.06 19.49
CA LEU A 39 15.10 -4.44 20.06
C LEU A 39 14.75 -3.13 19.36
N LEU A 40 15.73 -2.27 19.08
CA LEU A 40 15.50 -1.02 18.35
C LEU A 40 15.02 -1.27 16.91
N TRP A 41 15.63 -2.25 16.23
CA TRP A 41 15.20 -2.70 14.92
C TRP A 41 13.76 -3.23 14.92
N ALA A 42 13.39 -4.00 15.94
CA ALA A 42 12.05 -4.57 16.05
C ALA A 42 10.98 -3.48 16.22
N VAL A 43 11.24 -2.46 17.05
CA VAL A 43 10.31 -1.33 17.23
C VAL A 43 10.13 -0.56 15.92
N ASP A 44 11.22 -0.24 15.21
CA ASP A 44 11.16 0.43 13.91
C ASP A 44 10.39 -0.40 12.87
N THR A 45 10.65 -1.71 12.83
CA THR A 45 9.99 -2.64 11.90
C THR A 45 8.48 -2.71 12.14
N VAL A 46 8.04 -2.79 13.40
CA VAL A 46 6.62 -2.78 13.75
C VAL A 46 5.95 -1.46 13.35
N ALA A 47 6.63 -0.33 13.56
CA ALA A 47 6.10 0.97 13.13
C ALA A 47 5.90 1.05 11.60
N LYS A 48 6.90 0.63 10.83
CA LYS A 48 6.84 0.58 9.35
C LYS A 48 5.76 -0.40 8.86
N TYR A 49 5.60 -1.54 9.52
CA TYR A 49 4.54 -2.50 9.21
C TYR A 49 3.16 -1.88 9.40
N ASN A 50 2.90 -1.25 10.55
CA ASN A 50 1.60 -0.64 10.84
C ASN A 50 1.24 0.47 9.84
N GLU A 51 2.22 1.25 9.39
CA GLU A 51 2.01 2.24 8.32
C GLU A 51 1.63 1.57 6.99
N CYS A 52 2.33 0.50 6.62
CA CYS A 52 2.07 -0.26 5.40
C CYS A 52 0.68 -0.90 5.43
N ASP A 53 0.31 -1.52 6.55
CA ASP A 53 -1.01 -2.14 6.76
C ASP A 53 -2.14 -1.12 6.62
N ALA A 54 -1.99 0.06 7.24
CA ALA A 54 -2.98 1.13 7.12
C ALA A 54 -3.16 1.63 5.67
N LYS A 55 -2.04 1.81 4.94
CA LYS A 55 -2.08 2.18 3.51
C LYS A 55 -2.74 1.10 2.66
N HIS A 56 -2.42 -0.16 2.91
CA HIS A 56 -3.00 -1.29 2.19
C HIS A 56 -4.51 -1.39 2.44
N ALA A 57 -4.94 -1.31 3.70
CA ALA A 57 -6.36 -1.33 4.05
C ALA A 57 -7.15 -0.18 3.38
N ALA A 58 -6.58 1.02 3.36
CA ALA A 58 -7.18 2.17 2.68
C ALA A 58 -7.24 1.97 1.16
N LEU A 59 -6.21 1.37 0.55
CA LEU A 59 -6.19 1.06 -0.88
C LEU A 59 -7.25 0.02 -1.24
N VAL A 60 -7.37 -1.07 -0.48
CA VAL A 60 -8.40 -2.10 -0.67
C VAL A 60 -9.80 -1.48 -0.56
N LYS A 61 -10.02 -0.60 0.42
CA LYS A 61 -11.29 0.12 0.57
C LYS A 61 -11.59 1.07 -0.59
N ALA A 62 -10.57 1.64 -1.24
CA ALA A 62 -10.76 2.52 -2.39
C ALA A 62 -11.08 1.75 -3.70
N LEU A 63 -10.80 0.45 -3.73
CA LEU A 63 -10.98 -0.42 -4.90
C LEU A 63 -12.24 -1.29 -4.83
N ASN A 64 -12.81 -1.50 -3.64
CA ASN A 64 -14.05 -2.22 -3.39
C ASN A 64 -15.23 -1.27 -3.20
#